data_AF-A0A5J6DUN8-F1
#
_entry.id   AF-A0A5J6DUN8-F1
#
_cell.length_a   1.000
_cell.length_b   1.000
_cell.length_c   1.000
_cell.angle_alpha   90.00
_cell.angle_beta   90.00
_cell.angle_gamma   90.00
#
_symmetry.space_group_name_H-M   'P 1'
#
loop_
_entity.id
_entity.type
_entity.pdbx_description
1 polymer ?
#
loop_
_entity_poly.entity_id
_entity_poly.type
_entity_poly.pdbx_seq_one_letter_code
_entity_poly.pdbx_strand_id
1 'polypeptide(L)'
;MRIKIYTFENKEIIFENVKNNILIKSKDNSLTIKQDHIPLTIGFVKLNLFFETENNKKQFFKLTNGILCVSIDSIDVKNDMTFFCNNFKQLTNIDD
;
A
#
# COMPACT_ATOMS: atom_id res chain seq x y z
N MET A 1 1.59 -1.29 10.84
CA MET A 1 0.70 -1.70 9.73
C MET A 1 1.45 -2.72 8.88
N ARG A 2 0.75 -3.68 8.28
CA ARG A 2 1.32 -4.62 7.30
C ARG A 2 0.83 -4.24 5.90
N ILE A 3 1.72 -4.28 4.92
CA ILE A 3 1.38 -4.03 3.51
C ILE A 3 1.63 -5.30 2.71
N LYS A 4 0.63 -5.73 1.95
CA LYS A 4 0.72 -6.85 1.01
C LYS A 4 0.42 -6.35 -0.40
N ILE A 5 1.22 -6.75 -1.37
CA ILE A 5 1.00 -6.43 -2.79
C ILE A 5 0.94 -7.75 -3.56
N TYR A 6 -0.20 -8.00 -4.19
CA TYR A 6 -0.49 -9.16 -5.01
C TYR A 6 -0.69 -8.76 -6.46
N THR A 7 -0.24 -9.64 -7.35
CA THR A 7 -0.59 -9.61 -8.77
C THR A 7 -1.33 -10.86 -9.19
N PHE A 8 -2.10 -10.77 -10.28
CA PHE A 8 -2.77 -11.92 -10.89
C PHE A 8 -1.79 -13.03 -11.35
N GLU A 9 -0.52 -12.69 -11.58
CA GLU A 9 0.55 -13.66 -11.88
C GLU A 9 1.13 -14.33 -10.62
N ASN A 10 0.43 -14.29 -9.48
CA ASN A 10 0.86 -14.82 -8.19
C ASN A 10 2.19 -14.24 -7.67
N LYS A 11 2.62 -13.05 -8.11
CA LYS A 11 3.72 -12.33 -7.44
C LYS A 11 3.16 -11.68 -6.19
N GLU A 12 3.78 -11.99 -5.05
CA GLU A 12 3.46 -11.45 -3.73
C GLU A 12 4.68 -10.75 -3.15
N ILE A 13 4.46 -9.56 -2.58
CA ILE A 13 5.43 -8.91 -1.70
C ILE A 13 4.71 -8.50 -0.42
N ILE A 14 5.32 -8.85 0.71
CA ILE A 14 4.83 -8.51 2.05
C ILE A 14 5.84 -7.63 2.75
N PHE A 15 5.34 -6.55 3.36
CA PHE A 15 6.10 -5.67 4.23
C PHE A 15 5.45 -5.64 5.61
N GLU A 16 6.22 -6.07 6.60
CA GLU A 16 5.82 -6.02 7.99
C GLU A 16 6.26 -4.71 8.65
N ASN A 17 5.53 -4.33 9.71
CA ASN A 17 5.85 -3.19 10.57
C ASN A 17 6.14 -1.86 9.84
N VAL A 18 5.25 -1.49 8.92
CA VAL A 18 5.25 -0.17 8.27
C VAL A 18 4.84 0.90 9.30
N LYS A 19 5.68 1.93 9.43
CA LYS A 19 5.56 3.00 10.45
C LYS A 19 4.68 4.16 10.02
N ASN A 20 4.74 4.54 8.75
CA ASN A 20 4.16 5.81 8.28
C ASN A 20 2.71 5.63 7.80
N ASN A 21 1.93 6.71 7.89
CA ASN A 21 0.63 6.79 7.22
C ASN A 21 0.83 6.79 5.71
N ILE A 22 -0.09 6.15 4.98
CA ILE A 22 -0.01 6.05 3.53
C ILE A 22 -0.89 7.12 2.89
N LEU A 23 -0.28 8.05 2.15
CA LEU A 23 -1.02 9.02 1.35
C LEU A 23 -1.29 8.44 -0.04
N ILE A 24 -2.57 8.28 -0.36
CA ILE A 24 -3.08 7.92 -1.66
C ILE A 24 -3.59 9.19 -2.30
N LYS A 25 -3.01 9.59 -3.45
CA LYS A 25 -3.40 10.82 -4.15
C LYS A 25 -3.79 10.53 -5.58
N SER A 26 -4.94 11.04 -5.99
CA SER A 26 -5.35 11.20 -7.38
C SER A 26 -5.36 12.70 -7.74
N LYS A 27 -5.69 13.03 -8.99
CA LYS A 27 -5.69 14.42 -9.48
C LYS A 27 -6.55 15.34 -8.59
N ASP A 28 -7.72 14.84 -8.19
CA ASP A 28 -8.76 15.65 -7.55
C ASP A 28 -9.05 15.20 -6.10
N ASN A 29 -8.51 14.06 -5.65
CA ASN A 29 -8.79 13.51 -4.32
C ASN A 29 -7.53 13.01 -3.64
N SER A 30 -7.53 13.03 -2.31
CA SER A 30 -6.50 12.39 -1.49
C SER A 30 -7.10 11.65 -0.31
N LEU A 31 -6.53 10.50 0.03
CA LEU A 31 -6.89 9.70 1.17
C LEU A 31 -5.63 9.33 1.94
N THR A 32 -5.61 9.61 3.25
CA THR A 32 -4.51 9.22 4.13
C THR A 32 -4.94 8.03 4.96
N ILE A 33 -4.32 6.87 4.74
CA ILE A 33 -4.54 5.68 5.54
C ILE A 33 -3.63 5.72 6.75
N LYS A 34 -4.24 5.86 7.94
CA LYS A 34 -3.56 5.78 9.24
C LYS A 34 -3.46 4.33 9.73
N GLN A 35 -2.63 4.12 10.75
CA GLN A 35 -2.45 2.78 11.35
C GLN A 35 -3.74 2.18 11.94
N ASP A 36 -4.68 3.03 12.33
CA ASP A 36 -5.97 2.74 12.97
C ASP A 36 -7.16 3.12 12.07
N HIS A 37 -6.90 3.33 10.78
CA HIS A 37 -7.94 3.67 9.82
C HIS A 37 -9.03 2.61 9.77
N ILE A 38 -10.29 3.03 9.72
CA ILE A 38 -11.43 2.12 9.57
C ILE A 38 -11.27 1.25 8.31
N PRO A 39 -11.83 0.01 8.31
CA PRO A 39 -11.81 -0.84 7.14
C PRO A 39 -12.44 -0.16 5.92
N LEU A 40 -11.83 -0.35 4.74
CA LEU A 40 -12.34 0.19 3.48
C LEU A 40 -11.79 -0.57 2.29
N THR A 41 -12.51 -0.45 1.17
CA THR A 41 -12.08 -0.98 -0.12
C THR A 41 -12.17 0.13 -1.16
N ILE A 42 -11.09 0.37 -1.91
CA ILE A 42 -11.05 1.37 -2.99
C ILE A 42 -10.46 0.77 -4.26
N GLY A 43 -11.04 1.12 -5.41
CA GLY A 43 -10.45 0.88 -6.72
C GLY A 43 -9.49 1.99 -7.12
N PHE A 44 -8.42 1.65 -7.84
CA PHE A 44 -7.47 2.62 -8.38
C PHE A 44 -6.99 2.24 -9.79
N VAL A 45 -6.75 3.25 -10.62
CA VAL A 45 -6.16 3.07 -11.96
C VAL A 45 -4.63 3.15 -11.90
N LYS A 46 -4.10 4.14 -11.16
CA LYS A 46 -2.67 4.32 -10.91
C LYS A 46 -2.49 4.77 -9.47
N LEU A 47 -1.49 4.21 -8.79
CA LEU A 47 -1.17 4.54 -7.42
C LEU A 47 0.34 4.54 -7.22
N ASN A 48 0.85 5.64 -6.66
CA ASN A 48 2.22 5.69 -6.15
C ASN A 48 2.15 5.41 -4.65
N LEU A 49 2.79 4.33 -4.23
CA LEU A 49 2.85 3.88 -2.85
C LEU A 49 4.24 4.20 -2.29
N PHE A 50 4.26 5.01 -1.24
CA PHE A 50 5.46 5.36 -0.49
C PHE A 50 5.29 4.99 0.98
N PHE A 51 6.27 4.30 1.55
CA PHE A 51 6.28 3.98 2.97
C PHE A 51 7.69 3.72 3.50
N GLU A 52 7.79 3.63 4.82
CA GLU A 52 9.01 3.35 5.55
C GLU A 52 8.81 2.14 6.46
N THR A 53 9.71 1.17 6.33
CA THR A 53 9.75 -0.03 7.18
C THR A 53 10.52 0.23 8.48
N GLU A 54 10.41 -0.66 9.46
CA GLU A 54 10.99 -0.46 10.81
C GLU A 54 12.49 -0.12 10.84
N ASN A 55 13.26 -0.61 9.86
CA ASN A 55 14.68 -0.34 9.66
C ASN A 55 14.98 1.00 8.95
N ASN A 56 14.01 1.92 8.89
CA ASN A 56 14.07 3.21 8.21
C ASN A 56 14.35 3.12 6.70
N LYS A 57 14.09 1.95 6.09
CA LYS A 57 14.22 1.77 4.64
C LYS A 57 12.96 2.31 3.96
N LYS A 58 13.16 3.33 3.13
CA LYS A 58 12.13 3.91 2.28
C LYS A 58 11.82 2.99 1.09
N GLN A 59 10.54 2.81 0.81
CA GLN A 59 10.03 1.98 -0.28
C GLN A 59 9.15 2.83 -1.18
N PHE A 60 9.34 2.67 -2.50
CA PHE A 60 8.57 3.36 -3.52
C PHE A 60 8.08 2.35 -4.55
N PHE A 61 6.78 2.32 -4.75
CA PHE A 61 6.14 1.41 -5.70
C PHE A 61 5.15 2.16 -6.57
N LYS A 62 5.12 1.84 -7.85
CA LYS A 62 4.06 2.24 -8.78
C LYS A 62 3.17 1.03 -9.03
N LEU A 63 1.89 1.18 -8.72
CA LEU A 63 0.85 0.17 -8.86
C LEU A 63 -0.15 0.62 -9.92
N THR A 64 -0.66 -0.31 -10.73
CA THR A 64 -1.64 0.03 -11.78
C THR A 64 -2.78 -0.97 -11.81
N ASN A 65 -4.00 -0.45 -12.01
CA ASN A 65 -5.26 -1.18 -12.14
C ASN A 65 -5.46 -2.20 -11.03
N GLY A 66 -6.04 -1.75 -9.92
CA GLY A 66 -6.18 -2.60 -8.76
C GLY A 66 -7.20 -2.14 -7.74
N ILE A 67 -7.25 -2.90 -6.66
CA ILE A 67 -8.09 -2.69 -5.50
C ILE A 67 -7.17 -2.66 -4.28
N LEU A 68 -7.35 -1.65 -3.42
CA LEU A 68 -6.80 -1.64 -2.07
C LEU A 68 -7.91 -2.05 -1.10
N CYS A 69 -7.60 -3.02 -0.25
CA CYS A 69 -8.39 -3.37 0.91
C CYS A 69 -7.62 -3.00 2.17
N VAL A 70 -8.23 -2.19 3.04
CA VAL A 70 -7.76 -1.95 4.41
C VAL A 70 -8.65 -2.75 5.35
N SER A 71 -8.05 -3.63 6.14
CA SER A 71 -8.73 -4.44 7.14
C SER A 71 -8.02 -4.33 8.48
N ILE A 72 -8.74 -4.63 9.56
CA ILE A 72 -8.14 -4.74 10.89
C ILE A 72 -7.78 -6.21 11.09
N ASP A 73 -6.51 -6.52 11.37
CA ASP A 73 -6.14 -7.85 11.81
C ASP A 73 -6.71 -8.09 13.21
N SER A 74 -7.57 -9.10 13.34
CA SER A 74 -8.29 -9.42 14.58
C SER A 74 -7.38 -9.90 15.70
N ILE A 75 -6.13 -10.28 15.40
CA ILE A 75 -5.18 -10.82 16.38
C ILE A 75 -4.30 -9.73 16.98
N ASP A 76 -3.80 -8.79 16.16
CA ASP A 76 -2.78 -7.80 16.57
C ASP A 76 -3.28 -6.34 16.59
N VAL A 77 -4.57 -6.08 16.29
CA VAL A 77 -5.18 -4.73 16.22
C VAL A 77 -4.37 -3.76 15.34
N LYS A 78 -3.67 -4.30 14.33
CA LYS A 78 -2.92 -3.53 13.34
C LYS A 78 -3.68 -3.57 12.02
N ASN A 79 -3.65 -2.45 11.29
CA ASN A 79 -4.19 -2.43 9.94
C ASN A 79 -3.34 -3.27 8.99
N ASP A 80 -4.06 -4.05 8.19
CA ASP A 80 -3.61 -4.76 7.01
C ASP A 80 -4.03 -3.98 5.77
N MET A 81 -3.06 -3.58 4.97
CA MET A 81 -3.29 -2.98 3.66
C MET A 81 -2.91 -3.98 2.58
N THR A 82 -3.91 -4.47 1.86
CA THR A 82 -3.71 -5.43 0.78
C THR A 82 -4.04 -4.79 -0.56
N PHE A 83 -3.06 -4.76 -1.45
CA PHE A 83 -3.20 -4.30 -2.82
C PHE A 83 -3.31 -5.51 -3.74
N PHE A 84 -4.41 -5.64 -4.47
CA PHE A 84 -4.55 -6.55 -5.60
C PHE A 84 -4.45 -5.73 -6.88
N CYS A 85 -3.44 -5.97 -7.72
CA CYS A 85 -3.21 -5.13 -8.90
C CYS A 85 -2.73 -5.93 -10.11
N ASN A 86 -2.86 -5.36 -11.31
CA ASN A 86 -2.32 -6.00 -12.51
C ASN A 86 -0.80 -6.05 -12.49
N ASN A 87 -0.17 -4.91 -12.16
CA ASN A 87 1.27 -4.75 -12.20
C ASN A 87 1.74 -3.82 -11.07
N PHE A 88 2.94 -4.11 -10.58
CA PHE A 88 3.70 -3.21 -9.73
C PHE A 88 5.14 -3.08 -10.22
N LYS A 89 5.75 -1.92 -10.00
CA LYS A 89 7.18 -1.67 -10.23
C LYS A 89 7.76 -0.99 -9.00
N GLN A 90 8.81 -1.56 -8.42
CA GLN A 90 9.60 -0.86 -7.41
C GLN A 90 10.42 0.23 -8.10
N LEU A 91 10.37 1.45 -7.57
CA LEU A 91 11.16 2.58 -8.04
C LEU A 91 12.40 2.70 -7.14
N THR A 92 13.57 2.66 -7.75
CA THR A 92 14.85 2.82 -7.04
C THR A 92 15.25 4.29 -6.92
N ASN A 93 14.73 5.16 -7.80
CA ASN A 93 14.88 6.62 -7.79
C ASN A 93 13.50 7.27 -7.93
N ILE A 94 13.28 8.39 -7.25
CA ILE A 94 12.00 9.14 -7.29
C ILE A 94 11.94 10.07 -8.52
N ASP A 95 13.05 10.21 -9.24
CA ASP A 95 13.22 11.15 -10.35
C ASP A 95 12.92 10.57 -11.74
N ASP A 96 12.37 9.34 -11.84
CA ASP A 96 12.02 8.67 -13.11
C ASP A 96 10.50 8.67 -13.43
#